data_AF-A0AAQ4QBS2-F1
#
_entry.id   AF-A0AAQ4QBS2-F1
#
_cell.length_a   1.000
_cell.length_b   1.000
_cell.length_c   1.000
_cell.angle_alpha   90.00
_cell.angle_beta   90.00
_cell.angle_gamma   90.00
#
_symmetry.space_group_name_H-M   'P 1'
#
loop_
_entity.id
_entity.type
_entity.pdbx_description
1 polymer ?
#
loop_
_entity_poly.entity_id
_entity_poly.type
_entity_poly.pdbx_seq_one_letter_code
_entity_poly.pdbx_strand_id
1 'polypeptide(L)'
;MDRLKLSRIDEDLESSEVASLCFLCRDVLARKRLEGINNARDLFLRLEENGLLENNSFLFELLQTIRRTDLLNLLESDSSPPEEADANPILSDYRVMLYRVDQDITRENLSMMKFLLSSQLGKRQMEMCNTALDVFAEMEKTGSLSPTSLHEVHAAVKQFDQQLALTIQRYIDNRVNTILSQVSNTSQPVDVSISETQSNYEGMNICSDAEPNTKPSSPDDHTEYYALIHKPRGLCVVINNEDFLGTQMKNRKGTQEDEKALCSLFSRLGFTMLVHNNLTAGAMKQELQKLGARNFVNDDALVVCVLSHGEMECVFGTDEQRVNITDLTRPFTSEGAPTLAGKPKLFFIQACQGTRYQGGSLPHPSLPGQEEGVPQSPLEEDAGPIKGETVPWEADFLLGMATVPQCKSFRSTTTGSIYIQEVCTQLKKSAESSANDDILTVLTRVNREVSKGKYLNSKQMPQPKYTLTKKLVLKYV
;
A
#
# COMPACT_ATOMS: atom_id res chain seq x y z
N MET A 1 5.37 18.48 34.01
CA MET A 1 6.41 17.64 34.67
C MET A 1 7.24 18.48 35.65
N ASP A 2 7.83 17.87 36.70
CA ASP A 2 8.70 18.60 37.66
C ASP A 2 10.03 19.04 37.01
N ARG A 3 10.30 20.34 37.05
CA ARG A 3 11.53 20.97 36.51
C ARG A 3 12.81 20.46 37.18
N LEU A 4 12.75 20.09 38.47
CA LEU A 4 13.91 19.56 39.18
C LEU A 4 14.27 18.15 38.69
N LYS A 5 13.26 17.31 38.39
CA LYS A 5 13.47 15.99 37.77
C LYS A 5 14.11 16.14 36.39
N LEU A 6 13.58 17.03 35.55
CA LEU A 6 14.11 17.30 34.20
C LEU A 6 15.56 17.83 34.23
N SER A 7 15.91 18.67 35.22
CA SER A 7 17.28 19.16 35.37
C SER A 7 18.27 18.04 35.71
N ARG A 8 17.88 17.09 36.58
CA ARG A 8 18.74 15.93 36.92
C ARG A 8 18.94 15.00 35.73
N ILE A 9 17.88 14.76 34.96
CA ILE A 9 17.95 13.95 33.74
C ILE A 9 18.88 14.62 32.72
N ASP A 10 18.82 15.95 32.57
CA ASP A 10 19.73 16.71 31.69
C ASP A 10 21.20 16.62 32.12
N GLU A 11 21.48 16.74 33.42
CA GLU A 11 22.84 16.64 33.97
C GLU A 11 23.49 15.28 33.71
N ASP A 12 22.68 14.21 33.65
CA ASP A 12 23.16 12.84 33.47
C ASP A 12 23.12 12.36 32.01
N LEU A 13 22.69 13.18 31.03
CA LEU A 13 22.65 12.83 29.61
C LEU A 13 23.84 13.43 28.83
N GLU A 14 24.55 12.58 28.08
CA GLU A 14 25.62 13.00 27.19
C GLU A 14 25.09 13.66 25.91
N SER A 15 25.90 14.51 25.26
CA SER A 15 25.50 15.17 24.01
C SER A 15 25.14 14.20 22.88
N SER A 16 25.76 13.02 22.84
CA SER A 16 25.44 11.92 21.91
C SER A 16 24.05 11.31 22.18
N GLU A 17 23.69 11.16 23.44
CA GLU A 17 22.37 10.69 23.87
C GLU A 17 21.31 11.74 23.57
N VAL A 18 21.59 13.03 23.82
CA VAL A 18 20.71 14.14 23.45
C VAL A 18 20.46 14.19 21.94
N ALA A 19 21.50 13.99 21.12
CA ALA A 19 21.35 13.91 19.67
C ALA A 19 20.47 12.71 19.25
N SER A 20 20.62 11.57 19.91
CA SER A 20 19.78 10.37 19.70
C SER A 20 18.32 10.62 20.08
N LEU A 21 18.07 11.27 21.21
CA LEU A 21 16.73 11.69 21.64
C LEU A 21 16.10 12.67 20.64
N CYS A 22 16.87 13.64 20.14
CA CYS A 22 16.43 14.55 19.10
C CYS A 22 16.03 13.79 17.82
N PHE A 23 16.82 12.78 17.41
CA PHE A 23 16.48 11.94 16.26
C PHE A 23 15.18 11.17 16.46
N LEU A 24 15.00 10.53 17.63
CA LEU A 24 13.80 9.78 17.98
C LEU A 24 12.53 10.66 17.96
N CYS A 25 12.67 11.94 18.33
CA CYS A 25 11.57 12.89 18.38
C CYS A 25 11.17 13.50 17.01
N ARG A 26 11.82 13.16 15.89
CA ARG A 26 11.60 13.83 14.59
C ARG A 26 10.21 13.63 13.98
N ASP A 27 9.47 12.61 14.43
CA ASP A 27 8.10 12.35 13.98
C ASP A 27 7.06 13.13 14.80
N VAL A 28 7.42 13.58 16.01
CA VAL A 28 6.55 14.34 16.93
C VAL A 28 6.92 15.82 17.01
N LEU A 29 8.16 16.18 16.67
CA LEU A 29 8.66 17.54 16.63
C LEU A 29 9.15 17.90 15.22
N ALA A 30 8.64 19.01 14.67
CA ALA A 30 9.09 19.51 13.38
C ALA A 30 10.61 19.80 13.39
N ARG A 31 11.30 19.47 12.29
CA ARG A 31 12.77 19.60 12.13
C ARG A 31 13.33 20.95 12.63
N LYS A 32 12.68 22.07 12.29
CA LYS A 32 13.08 23.42 12.71
C LYS A 32 13.13 23.62 14.23
N ARG A 33 12.33 22.85 14.99
CA ARG A 33 12.30 22.89 16.46
C ARG A 33 13.33 21.98 17.11
N LEU A 34 13.98 21.11 16.34
CA LEU A 34 15.07 20.27 16.80
C LEU A 34 16.44 20.86 16.41
N GLU A 35 16.48 21.77 15.44
CA GLU A 35 17.69 22.48 15.03
C GLU A 35 18.25 23.33 16.19
N GLY A 36 19.54 23.12 16.50
CA GLY A 36 20.28 23.90 17.50
C GLY A 36 20.13 23.44 18.95
N ILE A 37 19.45 22.31 19.21
CA ILE A 37 19.39 21.71 20.55
C ILE A 37 20.75 21.07 20.87
N ASN A 38 21.36 21.48 21.99
CA ASN A 38 22.67 20.97 22.43
C ASN A 38 22.65 20.27 23.79
N ASN A 39 21.55 20.35 24.53
CA ASN A 39 21.35 19.74 25.85
C ASN A 39 19.92 19.18 25.96
N ALA A 40 19.68 18.29 26.92
CA ALA A 40 18.39 17.64 27.08
C ALA A 40 17.33 18.63 27.57
N ARG A 41 17.73 19.64 28.37
CA ARG A 41 16.84 20.68 28.86
C ARG A 41 16.12 21.44 27.74
N ASP A 42 16.85 21.82 26.70
CA ASP A 42 16.30 22.49 25.51
C ASP A 42 15.31 21.56 24.78
N LEU A 43 15.62 20.26 24.68
CA LEU A 43 14.70 19.27 24.13
C LEU A 43 13.43 19.13 24.98
N PHE A 44 13.56 19.06 26.30
CA PHE A 44 12.42 18.93 27.21
C PHE A 44 11.50 20.14 27.15
N LEU A 45 12.05 21.36 27.04
CA LEU A 45 11.25 22.57 26.80
C LEU A 45 10.43 22.45 25.52
N ARG A 46 11.04 21.97 24.42
CA ARG A 46 10.33 21.78 23.15
C ARG A 46 9.27 20.70 23.23
N LEU A 47 9.51 19.60 23.94
CA LEU A 47 8.53 18.54 24.14
C LEU A 47 7.34 19.03 24.99
N GLU A 48 7.61 19.78 26.05
CA GLU A 48 6.57 20.39 26.90
C GLU A 48 5.70 21.38 26.13
N GLU A 49 6.31 22.24 25.29
CA GLU A 49 5.59 23.17 24.41
C GLU A 49 4.68 22.47 23.38
N ASN A 50 4.82 21.15 23.15
CA ASN A 50 3.93 20.36 22.27
C ASN A 50 2.98 19.44 23.06
N GLY A 51 2.89 19.57 24.39
CA GLY A 51 2.04 18.71 25.23
C GLY A 51 2.59 17.28 25.41
N LEU A 52 3.83 17.00 25.01
CA LEU A 52 4.40 15.64 25.06
C LEU A 52 4.98 15.28 26.43
N LEU A 53 5.02 16.22 27.39
CA LEU A 53 5.47 16.02 28.77
C LEU A 53 4.36 16.32 29.80
N GLU A 54 3.10 16.15 29.40
CA GLU A 54 1.94 16.23 30.32
C GLU A 54 1.99 15.11 31.36
N ASN A 55 2.43 13.92 30.98
CA ASN A 55 2.71 12.78 31.87
C ASN A 55 4.13 12.23 31.65
N ASN A 56 4.53 11.27 32.49
CA ASN A 56 5.88 10.70 32.45
C ASN A 56 6.07 9.64 31.34
N SER A 57 5.01 9.24 30.62
CA SER A 57 5.02 8.07 29.74
C SER A 57 5.93 8.24 28.52
N PHE A 58 5.84 9.37 27.81
CA PHE A 58 6.63 9.60 26.61
C PHE A 58 8.12 9.77 26.92
N LEU A 59 8.45 10.48 28.01
CA LEU A 59 9.84 10.62 28.46
C LEU A 59 10.39 9.27 28.97
N PHE A 60 9.57 8.48 29.64
CA PHE A 60 9.92 7.12 30.05
C PHE A 60 10.26 6.26 28.82
N GLU A 61 9.44 6.31 27.77
CA GLU A 61 9.68 5.57 26.52
C GLU A 61 10.98 5.99 25.82
N LEU A 62 11.26 7.30 25.78
CA LEU A 62 12.50 7.85 25.24
C LEU A 62 13.74 7.35 26.00
N LEU A 63 13.74 7.48 27.34
CA LEU A 63 14.86 7.05 28.19
C LEU A 63 15.03 5.52 28.15
N GLN A 64 13.93 4.77 28.10
CA GLN A 64 13.95 3.33 27.93
C GLN A 64 14.55 2.93 26.57
N THR A 65 14.22 3.65 25.50
CA THR A 65 14.74 3.39 24.15
C THR A 65 16.25 3.59 24.06
N ILE A 66 16.77 4.66 24.67
CA ILE A 66 18.23 4.89 24.76
C ILE A 66 18.92 4.05 25.85
N ARG A 67 18.18 3.16 26.52
CA ARG A 67 18.65 2.24 27.58
C ARG A 67 19.20 2.93 28.84
N ARG A 68 18.72 4.13 29.16
CA ARG A 68 19.02 4.84 30.41
C ARG A 68 18.08 4.47 31.54
N THR A 69 18.12 3.18 31.92
CA THR A 69 17.27 2.62 32.97
C THR A 69 17.54 3.21 34.35
N ASP A 70 18.76 3.70 34.58
CA ASP A 70 19.15 4.44 35.78
C ASP A 70 18.29 5.69 35.99
N LEU A 71 17.98 6.40 34.91
CA LEU A 71 17.19 7.64 34.92
C LEU A 71 15.68 7.40 35.03
N LEU A 72 15.19 6.19 34.71
CA LEU A 72 13.76 5.85 34.80
C LEU A 72 13.24 5.93 36.24
N ASN A 73 14.08 5.60 37.23
CA ASN A 73 13.71 5.70 38.66
C ASN A 73 13.35 7.14 39.08
N LEU A 74 13.86 8.15 38.37
CA LEU A 74 13.51 9.55 38.62
C LEU A 74 12.06 9.86 38.19
N LEU A 75 11.50 9.07 37.27
CA LEU A 75 10.16 9.22 36.70
C LEU A 75 9.10 8.36 37.41
N GLU A 76 9.49 7.22 37.99
CA GLU A 76 8.58 6.26 38.64
C GLU A 76 8.01 6.74 40.00
N SER A 77 8.47 7.89 40.50
CA SER A 77 8.08 8.42 41.81
C SER A 77 6.66 9.00 41.90
N ASP A 78 5.90 9.09 40.80
CA ASP A 78 4.51 9.55 40.79
C ASP A 78 3.57 8.37 40.50
N SER A 79 3.29 7.57 41.53
CA SER A 79 2.29 6.49 41.52
C SER A 79 0.87 7.04 41.35
N SER A 80 0.49 7.38 40.12
CA SER A 80 -0.92 7.47 39.73
C SER A 80 -1.14 6.50 38.57
N PRO A 81 -2.13 5.60 38.62
CA PRO A 81 -2.48 4.81 37.44
C PRO A 81 -2.83 5.78 36.30
N PRO A 82 -2.41 5.49 35.05
CA PRO A 82 -2.78 6.33 33.91
C PRO A 82 -4.30 6.33 33.81
N GLU A 83 -4.93 7.48 34.07
CA GLU A 83 -6.33 7.69 33.72
C GLU A 83 -6.48 7.43 32.22
N GLU A 84 -7.49 6.64 31.86
CA GLU A 84 -7.86 6.34 30.47
C GLU A 84 -8.27 7.65 29.78
N ALA A 85 -7.30 8.32 29.18
CA ALA A 85 -7.49 9.47 28.31
C ALA A 85 -6.69 9.26 27.01
N ASP A 86 -7.19 9.91 25.96
CA ASP A 86 -6.83 9.79 24.54
C ASP A 86 -5.37 9.42 24.22
N ALA A 87 -5.20 8.59 23.18
CA ALA A 87 -3.96 8.08 22.61
C ALA A 87 -2.67 8.78 23.09
N ASN A 88 -2.01 8.21 24.10
CA ASN A 88 -0.66 8.64 24.50
C ASN A 88 0.26 8.62 23.26
N PRO A 89 1.08 9.65 23.04
CA PRO A 89 2.04 9.67 21.94
C PRO A 89 3.04 8.52 22.13
N ILE A 90 3.17 7.66 21.11
CA ILE A 90 4.08 6.50 21.10
C ILE A 90 5.24 6.79 20.17
N LEU A 91 6.46 6.39 20.55
CA LEU A 91 7.59 6.46 19.63
C LEU A 91 7.36 5.58 18.40
N SER A 92 7.65 6.17 17.25
CA SER A 92 7.54 5.49 15.97
C SER A 92 8.49 4.28 15.92
N ASP A 93 7.95 3.08 15.69
CA ASP A 93 8.74 1.84 15.50
C ASP A 93 9.85 2.02 14.45
N TYR A 94 9.61 2.89 13.47
CA TYR A 94 10.58 3.29 12.46
C TYR A 94 11.83 3.95 13.07
N ARG A 95 11.62 4.93 13.95
CA ARG A 95 12.68 5.69 14.62
C ARG A 95 13.47 4.76 15.54
N VAL A 96 12.77 3.92 16.29
CA VAL A 96 13.39 2.92 17.17
C VAL A 96 14.23 1.92 16.37
N MET A 97 13.75 1.47 15.21
CA MET A 97 14.52 0.58 14.34
C MET A 97 15.80 1.23 13.82
N LEU A 98 15.74 2.46 13.29
CA LEU A 98 16.93 3.16 12.80
C LEU A 98 17.93 3.46 13.91
N TYR A 99 17.45 3.81 15.10
CA TYR A 99 18.29 3.96 16.29
C TYR A 99 19.02 2.67 16.65
N ARG A 100 18.33 1.52 16.65
CA ARG A 100 18.98 0.22 16.91
C ARG A 100 20.08 -0.09 15.89
N VAL A 101 19.85 0.22 14.61
CA VAL A 101 20.88 0.03 13.58
C VAL A 101 22.09 0.91 13.85
N ASP A 102 21.91 2.15 14.29
CA ASP A 102 23.01 3.04 14.66
C ASP A 102 23.80 2.58 15.89
N GLN A 103 23.13 2.02 16.89
CA GLN A 103 23.80 1.52 18.10
C GLN A 103 24.67 0.28 17.85
N ASP A 104 24.24 -0.57 16.91
CA ASP A 104 24.89 -1.85 16.63
C ASP A 104 25.86 -1.76 15.43
N ILE A 105 26.03 -0.60 14.78
CA ILE A 105 26.95 -0.43 13.63
C ILE A 105 28.39 -0.14 14.07
N THR A 106 29.36 -0.80 13.43
CA THR A 106 30.78 -0.50 13.63
C THR A 106 31.24 0.71 12.81
N ARG A 107 32.40 1.29 13.15
CA ARG A 107 32.98 2.39 12.38
C ARG A 107 33.34 1.99 10.95
N GLU A 108 33.82 0.77 10.77
CA GLU A 108 34.13 0.19 9.45
C GLU A 108 32.85 0.03 8.62
N ASN A 109 31.79 -0.48 9.24
CA ASN A 109 30.48 -0.66 8.60
C ASN A 109 29.84 0.69 8.24
N LEU A 110 29.97 1.71 9.09
CA LEU A 110 29.54 3.07 8.77
C LEU A 110 30.30 3.63 7.56
N SER A 111 31.62 3.39 7.47
CA SER A 111 32.40 3.79 6.30
C SER A 111 31.92 3.08 5.03
N MET A 112 31.60 1.79 5.13
CA MET A 112 31.04 1.02 4.01
C MET A 112 29.65 1.54 3.61
N MET A 113 28.79 1.83 4.58
CA MET A 113 27.47 2.39 4.38
C MET A 113 27.55 3.72 3.62
N LYS A 114 28.42 4.63 4.07
CA LYS A 114 28.69 5.90 3.40
C LYS A 114 29.16 5.72 1.96
N PHE A 115 30.06 4.77 1.71
CA PHE A 115 30.55 4.48 0.37
C PHE A 115 29.44 3.96 -0.55
N LEU A 116 28.68 2.97 -0.10
CA LEU A 116 27.59 2.34 -0.87
C LEU A 116 26.44 3.32 -1.17
N LEU A 117 26.18 4.27 -0.28
CA LEU A 117 25.09 5.25 -0.41
C LEU A 117 25.57 6.60 -0.99
N SER A 118 26.86 6.73 -1.33
CA SER A 118 27.46 7.99 -1.81
C SER A 118 26.90 8.47 -3.16
N SER A 119 26.37 7.57 -3.99
CA SER A 119 25.71 7.91 -5.25
C SER A 119 24.39 8.65 -5.06
N GLN A 120 23.73 8.48 -3.91
CA GLN A 120 22.40 9.05 -3.64
C GLN A 120 22.47 10.41 -2.94
N LEU A 121 23.42 10.58 -2.01
CA LEU A 121 23.49 11.77 -1.14
C LEU A 121 24.54 12.79 -1.57
N GLY A 122 25.45 12.43 -2.48
CA GLY A 122 26.59 13.24 -2.86
C GLY A 122 27.76 13.12 -1.87
N LYS A 123 28.99 13.14 -2.39
CA LYS A 123 30.21 12.88 -1.59
C LYS A 123 30.40 13.89 -0.43
N ARG A 124 30.08 15.17 -0.67
CA ARG A 124 30.28 16.25 0.31
C ARG A 124 29.35 16.14 1.51
N GLN A 125 28.11 15.71 1.31
CA GLN A 125 27.12 15.52 2.37
C GLN A 125 27.51 14.31 3.24
N MET A 126 27.97 13.24 2.59
CA MET A 126 28.38 12.00 3.27
C MET A 126 29.62 12.18 4.17
N GLU A 127 30.52 13.11 3.82
CA GLU A 127 31.67 13.50 4.63
C GLU A 127 31.26 14.17 5.95
N MET A 128 30.10 14.83 6.00
CA MET A 128 29.60 15.54 7.19
C MET A 128 28.87 14.64 8.18
N CYS A 129 28.42 13.46 7.74
CA CYS A 129 27.76 12.48 8.61
C CYS A 129 28.80 11.84 9.54
N ASN A 130 28.59 11.81 10.85
CA ASN A 130 29.50 11.15 11.80
C ASN A 130 28.95 9.84 12.36
N THR A 131 27.62 9.69 12.31
CA THR A 131 26.86 8.53 12.80
C THR A 131 26.02 7.92 11.68
N ALA A 132 25.43 6.74 11.91
CA ALA A 132 24.45 6.20 10.97
C ALA A 132 23.14 7.01 11.00
N LEU A 133 22.77 7.55 12.16
CA LEU A 133 21.63 8.49 12.27
C LEU A 133 21.79 9.71 11.37
N ASP A 134 23.00 10.27 11.22
CA ASP A 134 23.25 11.39 10.30
C ASP A 134 23.03 10.99 8.85
N VAL A 135 23.45 9.78 8.46
CA VAL A 135 23.23 9.24 7.11
C VAL A 135 21.73 9.07 6.87
N PHE A 136 21.01 8.46 7.81
CA PHE A 136 19.57 8.30 7.72
C PHE A 136 18.85 9.65 7.63
N ALA A 137 19.27 10.64 8.42
CA ALA A 137 18.69 11.97 8.41
C ALA A 137 18.86 12.70 7.07
N GLU A 138 20.01 12.54 6.40
CA GLU A 138 20.20 13.07 5.06
C GLU A 138 19.44 12.27 3.99
N MET A 139 19.32 10.95 4.12
CA MET A 139 18.48 10.14 3.21
C MET A 139 16.98 10.47 3.30
N GLU A 140 16.48 10.78 4.50
CA GLU A 140 15.11 11.27 4.65
C GLU A 140 14.92 12.63 3.98
N LYS A 141 15.93 13.50 4.07
CA LYS A 141 15.90 14.84 3.45
C LYS A 141 15.91 14.77 1.93
N THR A 142 16.58 13.79 1.33
CA THR A 142 16.55 13.55 -0.12
C THR A 142 15.34 12.74 -0.57
N GLY A 143 14.54 12.22 0.37
CA GLY A 143 13.35 11.40 0.09
C GLY A 143 13.67 9.94 -0.24
N SER A 144 14.93 9.50 -0.11
CA SER A 144 15.36 8.13 -0.41
C SER A 144 15.03 7.16 0.73
N LEU A 145 14.88 7.67 1.95
CA LEU A 145 14.55 6.89 3.15
C LEU A 145 13.24 7.38 3.78
N SER A 146 12.34 6.44 4.06
CA SER A 146 11.08 6.70 4.78
C SER A 146 10.59 5.41 5.44
N PRO A 147 9.55 5.43 6.29
CA PRO A 147 9.00 4.21 6.86
C PRO A 147 8.64 3.15 5.79
N THR A 148 8.19 3.58 4.61
CA THR A 148 7.81 2.74 3.45
C THR A 148 8.92 2.52 2.43
N SER A 149 10.01 3.28 2.50
CA SER A 149 11.16 3.18 1.61
C SER A 149 12.41 2.84 2.41
N LEU A 150 12.63 1.54 2.64
CA LEU A 150 13.78 1.01 3.38
C LEU A 150 14.73 0.18 2.51
N HIS A 151 14.37 -0.07 1.25
CA HIS A 151 15.08 -1.04 0.40
C HIS A 151 16.55 -0.68 0.18
N GLU A 152 16.85 0.60 -0.08
CA GLU A 152 18.23 1.03 -0.35
C GLU A 152 19.13 0.88 0.88
N VAL A 153 18.65 1.30 2.05
CA VAL A 153 19.38 1.15 3.31
C VAL A 153 19.51 -0.33 3.66
N HIS A 154 18.44 -1.12 3.54
CA HIS A 154 18.50 -2.56 3.77
C HIS A 154 19.50 -3.25 2.83
N ALA A 155 19.47 -2.93 1.54
CA ALA A 155 20.39 -3.50 0.56
C ALA A 155 21.84 -3.10 0.85
N ALA A 156 22.10 -1.84 1.22
CA ALA A 156 23.43 -1.38 1.60
C ALA A 156 23.92 -2.07 2.88
N VAL A 157 23.11 -2.10 3.94
CA VAL A 157 23.44 -2.74 5.21
C VAL A 157 23.71 -4.24 5.03
N LYS A 158 22.93 -4.92 4.18
CA LYS A 158 23.11 -6.35 3.88
C LYS A 158 24.48 -6.67 3.26
N GLN A 159 25.14 -5.71 2.60
CA GLN A 159 26.47 -5.96 2.02
C GLN A 159 27.57 -6.11 3.07
N PHE A 160 27.38 -5.56 4.28
CA PHE A 160 28.42 -5.55 5.32
C PHE A 160 27.96 -6.12 6.65
N ASP A 161 26.66 -6.17 6.94
CA ASP A 161 26.13 -6.73 8.18
C ASP A 161 24.74 -7.36 8.00
N GLN A 162 24.72 -8.69 8.02
CA GLN A 162 23.49 -9.47 7.86
C GLN A 162 22.55 -9.36 9.08
N GLN A 163 23.07 -9.13 10.29
CA GLN A 163 22.24 -9.02 11.49
C GLN A 163 21.56 -7.65 11.56
N LEU A 164 22.27 -6.58 11.22
CA LEU A 164 21.66 -5.25 11.09
C LEU A 164 20.62 -5.23 9.95
N ALA A 165 20.89 -5.91 8.85
CA ALA A 165 19.91 -6.06 7.77
C ALA A 165 18.64 -6.79 8.25
N LEU A 166 18.79 -7.82 9.09
CA LEU A 166 17.64 -8.50 9.71
C LEU A 166 16.85 -7.58 10.65
N THR A 167 17.49 -6.64 11.34
CA THR A 167 16.78 -5.62 12.15
C THR A 167 15.86 -4.77 11.28
N ILE A 168 16.32 -4.32 10.12
CA ILE A 168 15.51 -3.57 9.15
C ILE A 168 14.43 -4.47 8.54
N GLN A 169 14.77 -5.71 8.18
CA GLN A 169 13.84 -6.67 7.58
C GLN A 169 12.71 -7.03 8.55
N ARG A 170 13.00 -7.26 9.84
CA ARG A 170 11.97 -7.51 10.86
C ARG A 170 10.99 -6.35 10.97
N TYR A 171 11.47 -5.11 10.88
CA TYR A 171 10.58 -3.95 10.84
C TYR A 171 9.70 -3.97 9.59
N ILE A 172 10.25 -4.27 8.40
CA ILE A 172 9.47 -4.42 7.16
C ILE A 172 8.40 -5.51 7.32
N ASP A 173 8.77 -6.68 7.84
CA ASP A 173 7.87 -7.82 8.02
C ASP A 173 6.77 -7.51 9.06
N ASN A 174 7.14 -6.89 10.18
CA ASN A 174 6.20 -6.51 11.24
C ASN A 174 5.21 -5.45 10.76
N ARG A 175 5.63 -4.49 9.94
CA ARG A 175 4.69 -3.55 9.31
C ARG A 175 3.67 -4.26 8.44
N VAL A 176 4.12 -5.23 7.64
CA VAL A 176 3.21 -6.05 6.84
C VAL A 176 2.22 -6.80 7.75
N ASN A 177 2.69 -7.36 8.85
CA ASN A 177 1.84 -8.06 9.83
C ASN A 177 0.87 -7.13 10.58
N THR A 178 1.27 -5.92 10.95
CA THR A 178 0.40 -4.92 11.60
C THR A 178 -0.68 -4.43 10.65
N ILE A 179 -0.36 -4.25 9.36
CA ILE A 179 -1.36 -3.94 8.33
C ILE A 179 -2.34 -5.12 8.18
N LEU A 180 -1.89 -6.36 8.30
CA LEU A 180 -2.75 -7.56 8.25
C LEU A 180 -3.61 -7.74 9.52
N SER A 181 -3.12 -7.37 10.69
CA SER A 181 -3.85 -7.49 11.97
C SER A 181 -4.86 -6.34 12.20
N GLN A 182 -4.59 -5.13 11.71
CA GLN A 182 -5.54 -4.02 11.74
C GLN A 182 -6.77 -4.27 10.84
N VAL A 183 -6.63 -5.10 9.80
CA VAL A 183 -7.77 -5.54 8.95
C VAL A 183 -8.60 -6.64 9.63
N SER A 184 -8.09 -7.26 10.70
CA SER A 184 -8.73 -8.39 11.39
C SER A 184 -9.53 -7.99 12.64
N ASN A 185 -9.39 -6.75 13.14
CA ASN A 185 -9.94 -6.31 14.43
C ASN A 185 -11.09 -5.28 14.35
N THR A 186 -11.84 -5.23 13.25
CA THR A 186 -13.18 -4.58 13.22
C THR A 186 -14.26 -5.64 13.11
N SER A 187 -14.45 -6.42 14.18
CA SER A 187 -15.60 -7.33 14.34
C SER A 187 -15.74 -7.71 15.81
N GLN A 188 -16.32 -6.83 16.62
CA GLN A 188 -17.16 -7.30 17.73
C GLN A 188 -18.55 -6.68 17.60
N PRO A 189 -19.61 -7.49 17.72
CA PRO A 189 -20.98 -7.05 17.51
C PRO A 189 -21.53 -6.44 18.80
N VAL A 190 -22.03 -5.20 18.71
CA VAL A 190 -22.89 -4.64 19.75
C VAL A 190 -24.30 -5.16 19.48
N ASP A 191 -24.76 -6.06 20.34
CA ASP A 191 -26.09 -6.66 20.33
C ASP A 191 -27.13 -5.58 20.68
N VAL A 192 -28.01 -5.25 19.73
CA VAL A 192 -29.15 -4.35 19.97
C VAL A 192 -30.33 -5.20 20.41
N SER A 193 -30.56 -5.28 21.72
CA SER A 193 -31.85 -5.69 22.28
C SER A 193 -32.59 -4.48 22.83
N ILE A 194 -33.72 -4.17 22.19
CA ILE A 194 -34.69 -3.17 22.63
C ILE A 194 -35.48 -3.76 23.80
N SER A 195 -35.56 -3.05 24.92
CA SER A 195 -36.59 -3.25 25.94
C SER A 195 -36.86 -1.94 26.68
N GLU A 196 -38.14 -1.57 26.73
CA GLU A 196 -38.68 -0.36 27.35
C GLU A 196 -38.49 -0.32 28.88
N THR A 197 -38.20 0.85 29.45
CA THR A 197 -38.81 1.31 30.73
C THR A 197 -38.60 2.83 30.91
N GLN A 198 -39.63 3.47 31.45
CA GLN A 198 -39.72 4.91 31.76
C GLN A 198 -38.99 5.28 33.06
N SER A 199 -38.44 6.50 33.17
CA SER A 199 -38.91 7.58 34.11
C SER A 199 -37.82 8.60 34.47
N ASN A 200 -38.17 9.89 34.34
CA ASN A 200 -37.78 11.11 35.07
C ASN A 200 -36.50 11.16 35.92
N TYR A 201 -35.67 12.21 35.76
CA TYR A 201 -35.68 13.44 36.58
C TYR A 201 -34.65 14.47 36.05
N GLU A 202 -35.09 15.74 35.95
CA GLU A 202 -34.43 17.04 36.21
C GLU A 202 -32.89 17.10 36.16
N GLY A 203 -32.19 18.04 35.49
CA GLY A 203 -32.50 19.40 35.11
C GLY A 203 -31.33 20.29 35.53
N MET A 204 -30.60 20.91 34.59
CA MET A 204 -29.86 22.15 34.83
C MET A 204 -29.45 22.81 33.50
N ASN A 205 -30.20 23.86 33.16
CA ASN A 205 -29.87 24.85 32.14
C ASN A 205 -28.84 25.84 32.69
N ILE A 206 -27.82 26.15 31.89
CA ILE A 206 -27.20 27.47 31.86
C ILE A 206 -27.18 27.93 30.40
N CYS A 207 -27.66 29.16 30.19
CA CYS A 207 -28.16 29.73 28.95
C CYS A 207 -27.13 30.64 28.25
N SER A 208 -27.45 31.00 27.00
CA SER A 208 -27.10 32.22 26.24
C SER A 208 -26.12 32.01 25.08
N ASP A 209 -26.34 32.44 23.83
CA ASP A 209 -27.49 33.02 23.11
C ASP A 209 -27.10 33.01 21.61
N ALA A 210 -27.93 32.43 20.74
CA ALA A 210 -28.22 32.83 19.34
C ALA A 210 -28.71 31.66 18.48
N GLU A 211 -30.03 31.52 18.35
CA GLU A 211 -30.70 30.89 17.21
C GLU A 211 -31.42 32.00 16.39
N PRO A 212 -32.05 31.73 15.23
CA PRO A 212 -31.53 31.05 14.04
C PRO A 212 -31.91 31.86 12.77
N ASN A 213 -31.24 31.66 11.64
CA ASN A 213 -31.82 32.05 10.35
C ASN A 213 -31.63 30.95 9.30
N THR A 214 -32.64 30.06 9.26
CA THR A 214 -33.27 29.45 8.07
C THR A 214 -32.45 29.32 6.78
N LYS A 215 -31.94 28.10 6.52
CA LYS A 215 -32.44 27.16 5.47
C LYS A 215 -31.58 25.87 5.45
N PRO A 216 -32.18 24.68 5.26
CA PRO A 216 -31.41 23.47 5.04
C PRO A 216 -30.99 23.40 3.57
N SER A 217 -29.72 23.66 3.30
CA SER A 217 -29.07 23.13 2.09
C SER A 217 -27.94 22.24 2.56
N SER A 218 -28.23 20.94 2.61
CA SER A 218 -27.19 19.90 2.65
C SER A 218 -26.26 20.10 1.46
N PRO A 219 -24.94 20.28 1.63
CA PRO A 219 -24.01 19.95 0.57
C PRO A 219 -23.82 18.43 0.63
N ASP A 220 -24.44 17.75 -0.34
CA ASP A 220 -24.02 16.40 -0.72
C ASP A 220 -22.51 16.47 -1.00
N ASP A 221 -21.74 15.60 -0.35
CA ASP A 221 -20.27 15.62 -0.41
C ASP A 221 -19.79 15.10 -1.78
N HIS A 222 -19.89 15.94 -2.81
CA HIS A 222 -19.42 15.65 -4.16
C HIS A 222 -17.89 15.48 -4.27
N THR A 223 -17.16 15.48 -3.14
CA THR A 223 -15.70 15.35 -3.13
C THR A 223 -15.21 13.91 -2.98
N GLU A 224 -16.04 13.01 -2.43
CA GLU A 224 -15.63 11.63 -2.11
C GLU A 224 -15.55 10.69 -3.33
N TYR A 225 -16.29 10.98 -4.42
CA TYR A 225 -16.41 10.10 -5.60
C TYR A 225 -15.81 10.70 -6.87
N TYR A 226 -15.30 9.84 -7.76
CA TYR A 226 -15.01 10.24 -9.14
C TYR A 226 -16.30 10.47 -9.91
N ALA A 227 -16.39 11.61 -10.60
CA ALA A 227 -17.51 11.94 -11.45
C ALA A 227 -17.39 11.20 -12.80
N LEU A 228 -18.37 10.36 -13.12
CA LEU A 228 -18.47 9.65 -14.40
C LEU A 228 -19.64 10.20 -15.24
N ILE A 229 -19.47 11.43 -15.74
CA ILE A 229 -20.55 12.23 -16.34
C ILE A 229 -20.58 12.22 -17.87
N HIS A 230 -19.48 11.86 -18.52
CA HIS A 230 -19.37 11.83 -19.96
C HIS A 230 -20.01 10.56 -20.56
N LYS A 231 -20.49 10.69 -21.80
CA LYS A 231 -20.97 9.58 -22.63
C LYS A 231 -20.30 9.69 -24.00
N PRO A 232 -19.42 8.75 -24.39
CA PRO A 232 -18.93 7.62 -23.60
C PRO A 232 -18.14 8.07 -22.35
N ARG A 233 -18.09 7.21 -21.32
CA ARG A 233 -17.33 7.48 -20.08
C ARG A 233 -15.82 7.43 -20.27
N GLY A 234 -15.37 6.87 -21.38
CA GLY A 234 -13.96 6.74 -21.66
C GLY A 234 -13.64 5.59 -22.59
N LEU A 235 -12.37 5.23 -22.61
CA LEU A 235 -11.85 4.15 -23.43
C LEU A 235 -11.59 2.90 -22.57
N CYS A 236 -11.99 1.74 -23.08
CA CYS A 236 -11.57 0.43 -22.56
C CYS A 236 -10.74 -0.27 -23.64
N VAL A 237 -9.45 -0.41 -23.38
CA VAL A 237 -8.48 -1.05 -24.27
C VAL A 237 -8.30 -2.50 -23.84
N VAL A 238 -8.43 -3.45 -24.74
CA VAL A 238 -8.17 -4.88 -24.47
C VAL A 238 -7.04 -5.34 -25.39
N ILE A 239 -5.90 -5.72 -24.81
CA ILE A 239 -4.82 -6.40 -25.52
C ILE A 239 -4.94 -7.89 -25.21
N ASN A 240 -5.34 -8.67 -26.22
CA ASN A 240 -5.57 -10.10 -26.09
C ASN A 240 -4.54 -10.89 -26.92
N ASN A 241 -3.54 -11.45 -26.24
CA ASN A 241 -2.50 -12.26 -26.86
C ASN A 241 -2.81 -13.75 -26.65
N GLU A 242 -3.10 -14.42 -27.77
CA GLU A 242 -3.41 -15.85 -27.83
C GLU A 242 -2.31 -16.65 -28.52
N ASP A 243 -1.92 -16.22 -29.72
CA ASP A 243 -1.03 -16.99 -30.58
C ASP A 243 0.41 -16.51 -30.44
N PHE A 244 1.26 -17.33 -29.82
CA PHE A 244 2.66 -17.03 -29.62
C PHE A 244 3.48 -17.73 -30.72
N LEU A 245 4.31 -16.96 -31.41
CA LEU A 245 5.00 -17.40 -32.61
C LEU A 245 6.28 -18.19 -32.31
N GLY A 246 6.80 -18.08 -31.08
CA GLY A 246 8.03 -18.76 -30.67
C GLY A 246 7.78 -20.19 -30.19
N THR A 247 8.85 -20.80 -29.66
CA THR A 247 8.83 -22.20 -29.20
C THR A 247 8.79 -22.32 -27.68
N GLN A 248 8.85 -21.20 -26.95
CA GLN A 248 8.99 -21.20 -25.49
C GLN A 248 7.64 -21.11 -24.78
N MET A 249 6.63 -20.51 -25.42
CA MET A 249 5.31 -20.28 -24.87
C MET A 249 4.24 -21.03 -25.67
N LYS A 250 3.17 -21.44 -25.00
CA LYS A 250 2.04 -22.14 -25.63
C LYS A 250 0.98 -21.13 -26.04
N ASN A 251 0.12 -21.48 -26.99
CA ASN A 251 -1.02 -20.62 -27.31
C ASN A 251 -2.04 -20.62 -26.16
N ARG A 252 -2.69 -19.47 -25.95
CA ARG A 252 -3.59 -19.23 -24.82
C ARG A 252 -5.07 -19.47 -25.15
N LYS A 253 -5.42 -20.68 -25.60
CA LYS A 253 -6.78 -21.04 -26.07
C LYS A 253 -7.87 -20.78 -25.04
N GLY A 254 -8.84 -19.91 -25.30
CA GLY A 254 -9.92 -19.57 -24.35
C GLY A 254 -9.80 -18.15 -23.80
N THR A 255 -8.70 -17.44 -24.07
CA THR A 255 -8.54 -16.01 -23.78
C THR A 255 -9.56 -15.13 -24.53
N GLN A 256 -10.16 -15.63 -25.61
CA GLN A 256 -11.23 -14.94 -26.34
C GLN A 256 -12.54 -14.90 -25.55
N GLU A 257 -12.78 -15.85 -24.63
CA GLU A 257 -13.94 -15.79 -23.73
C GLU A 257 -13.77 -14.67 -22.70
N ASP A 258 -12.53 -14.38 -22.30
CA ASP A 258 -12.21 -13.21 -21.48
C ASP A 258 -12.40 -11.90 -22.25
N GLU A 259 -11.91 -11.83 -23.49
CA GLU A 259 -12.14 -10.69 -24.37
C GLU A 259 -13.64 -10.38 -24.54
N LYS A 260 -14.45 -11.40 -24.85
CA LYS A 260 -15.91 -11.27 -24.99
C LYS A 260 -16.56 -10.80 -23.70
N ALA A 261 -16.17 -11.37 -22.55
CA ALA A 261 -16.72 -11.00 -21.25
C ALA A 261 -16.42 -9.53 -20.90
N LEU A 262 -15.17 -9.09 -21.13
CA LEU A 262 -14.73 -7.71 -20.94
C LEU A 262 -15.46 -6.75 -21.86
N CYS A 263 -15.53 -7.05 -23.16
CA CYS A 263 -16.23 -6.21 -24.14
C CYS A 263 -17.71 -6.07 -23.79
N SER A 264 -18.38 -7.17 -23.44
CA SER A 264 -19.79 -7.17 -23.03
C SER A 264 -20.02 -6.31 -21.80
N LEU A 265 -19.15 -6.42 -20.79
CA LEU A 265 -19.26 -5.67 -19.54
C LEU A 265 -18.97 -4.18 -19.74
N PHE A 266 -17.79 -3.82 -20.25
CA PHE A 266 -17.35 -2.43 -20.28
C PHE A 266 -18.14 -1.59 -21.28
N SER A 267 -18.66 -2.20 -22.35
CA SER A 267 -19.63 -1.52 -23.23
C SER A 267 -20.91 -1.13 -22.46
N ARG A 268 -21.47 -2.02 -21.64
CA ARG A 268 -22.65 -1.74 -20.80
C ARG A 268 -22.35 -0.73 -19.70
N LEU A 269 -21.10 -0.67 -19.22
CA LEU A 269 -20.62 0.35 -18.29
C LEU A 269 -20.32 1.70 -18.98
N GLY A 270 -20.54 1.82 -20.29
CA GLY A 270 -20.46 3.07 -21.05
C GLY A 270 -19.10 3.41 -21.62
N PHE A 271 -18.18 2.45 -21.71
CA PHE A 271 -16.88 2.64 -22.32
C PHE A 271 -16.91 2.34 -23.81
N THR A 272 -16.08 3.07 -24.57
CA THR A 272 -15.77 2.72 -25.96
C THR A 272 -14.73 1.61 -25.95
N MET A 273 -15.02 0.49 -26.61
CA MET A 273 -14.09 -0.63 -26.68
C MET A 273 -13.06 -0.45 -27.80
N LEU A 274 -11.80 -0.75 -27.49
CA LEU A 274 -10.72 -0.87 -28.46
C LEU A 274 -9.96 -2.17 -28.20
N VAL A 275 -10.06 -3.12 -29.14
CA VAL A 275 -9.48 -4.46 -28.99
C VAL A 275 -8.29 -4.62 -29.92
N HIS A 276 -7.18 -5.13 -29.40
CA HIS A 276 -6.00 -5.49 -30.14
C HIS A 276 -5.64 -6.95 -29.88
N ASN A 277 -5.57 -7.74 -30.94
CA ASN A 277 -5.27 -9.17 -30.85
C ASN A 277 -3.85 -9.45 -31.32
N ASN A 278 -3.16 -10.32 -30.58
CA ASN A 278 -1.88 -10.90 -30.94
C ASN A 278 -0.75 -9.88 -31.25
N LEU A 279 -0.62 -8.85 -30.40
CA LEU A 279 0.42 -7.84 -30.54
C LEU A 279 1.80 -8.37 -30.12
N THR A 280 2.83 -8.04 -30.90
CA THR A 280 4.23 -8.18 -30.49
C THR A 280 4.56 -7.20 -29.37
N ALA A 281 5.65 -7.43 -28.63
CA ALA A 281 6.06 -6.55 -27.54
C ALA A 281 6.28 -5.10 -28.02
N GLY A 282 6.90 -4.94 -29.18
CA GLY A 282 7.08 -3.64 -29.82
C GLY A 282 5.76 -2.97 -30.20
N ALA A 283 4.81 -3.72 -30.77
CA ALA A 283 3.50 -3.21 -31.16
C ALA A 283 2.66 -2.82 -29.93
N MET A 284 2.72 -3.60 -28.84
CA MET A 284 2.06 -3.25 -27.57
C MET A 284 2.54 -1.90 -27.05
N LYS A 285 3.87 -1.70 -26.98
CA LYS A 285 4.47 -0.43 -26.53
C LYS A 285 4.07 0.73 -27.44
N GLN A 286 4.13 0.54 -28.76
CA GLN A 286 3.79 1.58 -29.73
C GLN A 286 2.32 1.99 -29.65
N GLU A 287 1.40 1.04 -29.54
CA GLU A 287 -0.03 1.35 -29.48
C GLU A 287 -0.39 2.05 -28.16
N LEU A 288 0.14 1.59 -27.02
CA LEU A 288 -0.10 2.27 -25.73
C LEU A 288 0.52 3.66 -25.69
N GLN A 289 1.70 3.85 -26.29
CA GLN A 289 2.32 5.18 -26.41
C GLN A 289 1.45 6.12 -27.25
N LYS A 290 0.92 5.63 -28.38
CA LYS A 290 0.02 6.38 -29.25
C LYS A 290 -1.30 6.71 -28.54
N LEU A 291 -1.83 5.79 -27.74
CA LEU A 291 -3.02 6.02 -26.93
C LEU A 291 -2.79 7.03 -25.81
N GLY A 292 -1.63 7.01 -25.16
CA GLY A 292 -1.24 8.02 -24.16
C GLY A 292 -1.26 9.45 -24.73
N ALA A 293 -0.94 9.61 -26.01
CA ALA A 293 -0.97 10.90 -26.72
C ALA A 293 -2.39 11.35 -27.14
N ARG A 294 -3.44 10.54 -26.93
CA ARG A 294 -4.83 10.93 -27.21
C ARG A 294 -5.28 12.03 -26.25
N ASN A 295 -6.21 12.88 -26.72
CA ASN A 295 -6.90 13.83 -25.85
C ASN A 295 -8.04 13.14 -25.09
N PHE A 296 -7.97 13.15 -23.76
CA PHE A 296 -8.95 12.54 -22.86
C PHE A 296 -9.83 13.56 -22.12
N VAL A 297 -9.88 14.83 -22.54
CA VAL A 297 -10.69 15.86 -21.85
C VAL A 297 -12.14 15.43 -21.64
N ASN A 298 -12.74 14.80 -22.66
CA ASN A 298 -14.13 14.33 -22.66
C ASN A 298 -14.30 12.86 -22.23
N ASP A 299 -13.27 12.23 -21.67
CA ASP A 299 -13.36 10.91 -21.06
C ASP A 299 -13.34 11.08 -19.53
N ASP A 300 -14.12 10.31 -18.78
CA ASP A 300 -14.08 10.30 -17.33
C ASP A 300 -13.02 9.34 -16.77
N ALA A 301 -12.75 8.24 -17.48
CA ALA A 301 -11.90 7.16 -17.00
C ALA A 301 -11.19 6.45 -18.15
N LEU A 302 -10.10 5.75 -17.83
CA LEU A 302 -9.41 4.82 -18.73
C LEU A 302 -9.43 3.41 -18.15
N VAL A 303 -9.70 2.41 -18.98
CA VAL A 303 -9.55 1.00 -18.61
C VAL A 303 -8.60 0.34 -19.62
N VAL A 304 -7.61 -0.41 -19.13
CA VAL A 304 -6.69 -1.20 -19.94
C VAL A 304 -6.66 -2.63 -19.40
N CYS A 305 -7.04 -3.58 -20.23
CA CYS A 305 -7.00 -5.01 -19.92
C CYS A 305 -5.91 -5.67 -20.75
N VAL A 306 -4.99 -6.39 -20.10
CA VAL A 306 -3.90 -7.10 -20.78
C VAL A 306 -4.02 -8.58 -20.46
N LEU A 307 -4.27 -9.39 -21.49
CA LEU A 307 -4.44 -10.83 -21.40
C LEU A 307 -3.26 -11.49 -22.14
N SER A 308 -2.26 -11.96 -21.41
CA SER A 308 -1.06 -12.55 -22.03
C SER A 308 -0.36 -13.54 -21.10
N HIS A 309 0.70 -14.18 -21.61
CA HIS A 309 1.71 -14.78 -20.75
C HIS A 309 2.42 -13.71 -19.94
N GLY A 310 2.93 -14.10 -18.76
CA GLY A 310 3.71 -13.21 -17.92
C GLY A 310 4.68 -13.90 -16.99
N GLU A 311 5.46 -13.05 -16.36
CA GLU A 311 6.30 -13.35 -15.20
C GLU A 311 6.26 -12.13 -14.26
N MET A 312 7.09 -12.14 -13.22
CA MET A 312 7.13 -11.05 -12.26
C MET A 312 7.36 -9.69 -12.94
N GLU A 313 6.37 -8.80 -12.78
CA GLU A 313 6.35 -7.42 -13.28
C GLU A 313 6.45 -7.26 -14.82
N CYS A 314 6.25 -8.34 -15.59
CA CYS A 314 6.28 -8.33 -17.06
C CYS A 314 5.13 -9.12 -17.68
N VAL A 315 4.71 -8.68 -18.87
CA VAL A 315 3.89 -9.46 -19.81
C VAL A 315 4.68 -9.73 -21.09
N PHE A 316 4.23 -10.70 -21.88
CA PHE A 316 4.88 -11.04 -23.15
C PHE A 316 4.07 -10.59 -24.35
N GLY A 317 4.77 -10.14 -25.39
CA GLY A 317 4.21 -10.05 -26.74
C GLY A 317 4.17 -11.42 -27.42
N THR A 318 3.47 -11.51 -28.56
CA THR A 318 3.40 -12.74 -29.37
C THR A 318 4.73 -13.18 -29.98
N ASP A 319 5.72 -12.28 -29.98
CA ASP A 319 7.12 -12.51 -30.32
C ASP A 319 7.96 -13.06 -29.13
N GLU A 320 7.30 -13.42 -28.03
CA GLU A 320 7.90 -13.88 -26.77
C GLU A 320 8.90 -12.88 -26.15
N GLN A 321 8.83 -11.62 -26.56
CA GLN A 321 9.61 -10.54 -25.97
C GLN A 321 8.87 -9.91 -24.80
N ARG A 322 9.64 -9.43 -23.81
CA ARG A 322 9.12 -8.88 -22.56
C ARG A 322 8.66 -7.44 -22.73
N VAL A 323 7.57 -7.11 -22.03
CA VAL A 323 7.09 -5.75 -21.82
C VAL A 323 6.89 -5.58 -20.31
N ASN A 324 7.65 -4.66 -19.70
CA ASN A 324 7.48 -4.34 -18.30
C ASN A 324 6.09 -3.75 -18.09
N ILE A 325 5.43 -4.06 -16.97
CA ILE A 325 4.13 -3.45 -16.64
C ILE A 325 4.25 -1.93 -16.59
N THR A 326 5.38 -1.41 -16.12
CA THR A 326 5.67 0.03 -16.11
C THR A 326 5.69 0.64 -17.51
N ASP A 327 6.13 -0.09 -18.54
CA ASP A 327 6.07 0.39 -19.93
C ASP A 327 4.63 0.48 -20.45
N LEU A 328 3.71 -0.31 -19.87
CA LEU A 328 2.28 -0.29 -20.22
C LEU A 328 1.55 0.87 -19.54
N THR A 329 1.89 1.19 -18.29
CA THR A 329 1.18 2.21 -17.51
C THR A 329 1.74 3.61 -17.73
N ARG A 330 3.07 3.75 -17.88
CA ARG A 330 3.78 5.04 -18.00
C ARG A 330 3.19 6.02 -19.03
N PRO A 331 2.72 5.60 -20.22
CA PRO A 331 2.09 6.51 -21.17
C PRO A 331 0.87 7.26 -20.63
N PHE A 332 0.26 6.76 -19.54
CA PHE A 332 -0.96 7.31 -18.94
C PHE A 332 -0.71 8.03 -17.60
N THR A 333 0.55 8.22 -17.20
CA THR A 333 0.96 9.14 -16.13
C THR A 333 0.39 10.54 -16.38
N SER A 334 0.39 11.40 -15.36
CA SER A 334 0.09 12.82 -15.53
C SER A 334 1.07 13.54 -16.48
N GLU A 335 2.28 13.00 -16.69
CA GLU A 335 3.25 13.51 -17.65
C GLU A 335 2.93 13.03 -19.08
N GLY A 336 2.60 11.74 -19.25
CA GLY A 336 2.33 11.12 -20.54
C GLY A 336 0.96 11.46 -21.13
N ALA A 337 -0.07 11.56 -20.28
CA ALA A 337 -1.43 11.91 -20.66
C ALA A 337 -2.03 12.96 -19.70
N PRO A 338 -1.62 14.25 -19.80
CA PRO A 338 -2.06 15.30 -18.87
C PRO A 338 -3.59 15.45 -18.77
N THR A 339 -4.32 15.19 -19.86
CA THR A 339 -5.79 15.27 -19.90
C THR A 339 -6.50 14.15 -19.14
N LEU A 340 -5.75 13.14 -18.65
CA LEU A 340 -6.23 12.10 -17.72
C LEU A 340 -5.84 12.39 -16.26
N ALA A 341 -5.18 13.51 -15.94
CA ALA A 341 -4.84 13.83 -14.55
C ALA A 341 -6.11 13.97 -13.70
N GLY A 342 -6.13 13.37 -12.49
CA GLY A 342 -7.30 13.37 -11.60
C GLY A 342 -8.44 12.43 -12.04
N LYS A 343 -8.24 11.62 -13.09
CA LYS A 343 -9.21 10.66 -13.61
C LYS A 343 -8.73 9.23 -13.34
N PRO A 344 -9.62 8.30 -12.97
CA PRO A 344 -9.22 6.94 -12.64
C PRO A 344 -8.71 6.18 -13.87
N LYS A 345 -7.55 5.52 -13.72
CA LYS A 345 -6.97 4.65 -14.75
C LYS A 345 -6.87 3.23 -14.20
N LEU A 346 -7.70 2.34 -14.73
CA LEU A 346 -7.82 0.96 -14.28
C LEU A 346 -7.04 0.03 -15.21
N PHE A 347 -6.14 -0.76 -14.66
CA PHE A 347 -5.36 -1.78 -15.35
C PHE A 347 -5.72 -3.14 -14.79
N PHE A 348 -6.25 -4.04 -15.63
CA PHE A 348 -6.50 -5.43 -15.27
C PHE A 348 -5.55 -6.33 -16.05
N ILE A 349 -4.58 -6.92 -15.35
CA ILE A 349 -3.52 -7.71 -15.97
C ILE A 349 -3.70 -9.17 -15.60
N GLN A 350 -4.10 -9.96 -16.59
CA GLN A 350 -4.11 -11.41 -16.56
C GLN A 350 -2.79 -11.92 -17.12
N ALA A 351 -1.85 -12.19 -16.22
CA ALA A 351 -0.56 -12.79 -16.51
C ALA A 351 0.04 -13.41 -15.23
N CYS A 352 0.84 -14.48 -15.35
CA CYS A 352 1.55 -15.05 -14.20
C CYS A 352 2.54 -14.04 -13.61
N GLN A 353 2.77 -14.07 -12.30
CA GLN A 353 3.78 -13.22 -11.63
C GLN A 353 4.95 -14.04 -11.07
N GLY A 354 5.03 -15.32 -11.40
CA GLY A 354 6.18 -16.19 -11.16
C GLY A 354 5.84 -17.67 -11.28
N THR A 355 6.70 -18.53 -10.72
CA THR A 355 6.67 -19.99 -10.94
C THR A 355 6.17 -20.80 -9.75
N ARG A 356 5.92 -20.16 -8.58
CA ARG A 356 5.49 -20.87 -7.38
C ARG A 356 4.00 -21.18 -7.44
N TYR A 357 3.66 -22.39 -7.00
CA TYR A 357 2.27 -22.76 -6.71
C TYR A 357 1.88 -22.22 -5.35
N GLN A 358 0.73 -21.58 -5.24
CA GLN A 358 0.25 -21.09 -3.95
C GLN A 358 -0.34 -22.24 -3.15
N GLY A 359 0.27 -22.55 -2.00
CA GLY A 359 -0.24 -23.54 -1.05
C GLY A 359 -1.46 -23.00 -0.30
N GLY A 360 -2.43 -23.87 -0.03
CA GLY A 360 -3.54 -23.55 0.88
C GLY A 360 -3.16 -23.91 2.32
N SER A 361 -3.39 -22.98 3.24
CA SER A 361 -3.35 -23.27 4.69
C SER A 361 -4.78 -23.45 5.19
N LEU A 362 -5.02 -24.47 6.02
CA LEU A 362 -6.32 -24.65 6.67
C LEU A 362 -6.41 -23.72 7.89
N PRO A 363 -7.38 -22.80 7.95
CA PRO A 363 -7.72 -22.12 9.19
C PRO A 363 -8.43 -23.12 10.12
N HIS A 364 -7.69 -23.71 11.06
CA HIS A 364 -8.15 -24.69 12.07
C HIS A 364 -8.69 -26.05 11.52
N PRO A 365 -8.58 -27.17 12.25
CA PRO A 365 -9.01 -28.47 11.75
C PRO A 365 -10.54 -28.52 11.73
N SER A 366 -11.12 -28.47 10.53
CA SER A 366 -12.53 -28.74 10.32
C SER A 366 -12.77 -30.26 10.27
N LEU A 367 -13.82 -30.71 10.96
CA LEU A 367 -14.32 -32.09 10.96
C LEU A 367 -14.64 -32.59 9.55
N PRO A 368 -14.56 -33.91 9.30
CA PRO A 368 -14.70 -34.48 7.96
C PRO A 368 -16.14 -34.36 7.44
N GLY A 369 -16.34 -33.51 6.44
CA GLY A 369 -17.59 -33.35 5.70
C GLY A 369 -17.31 -33.34 4.20
N GLN A 370 -17.97 -34.27 3.50
CA GLN A 370 -17.92 -34.63 2.08
C GLN A 370 -17.48 -33.50 1.10
N GLU A 371 -16.36 -33.71 0.39
CA GLU A 371 -16.01 -32.95 -0.81
C GLU A 371 -16.79 -33.52 -2.00
N GLU A 372 -17.79 -32.79 -2.50
CA GLU A 372 -18.38 -33.07 -3.81
C GLU A 372 -17.42 -32.58 -4.91
N GLY A 373 -16.88 -33.51 -5.69
CA GLY A 373 -15.98 -33.23 -6.81
C GLY A 373 -16.70 -32.51 -7.94
N VAL A 374 -16.43 -31.22 -8.11
CA VAL A 374 -16.83 -30.47 -9.31
C VAL A 374 -16.02 -31.00 -10.50
N PRO A 375 -16.65 -31.36 -11.65
CA PRO A 375 -15.93 -31.74 -12.85
C PRO A 375 -15.00 -30.60 -13.29
N GLN A 376 -13.69 -30.82 -13.24
CA GLN A 376 -12.71 -29.80 -13.62
C GLN A 376 -12.61 -29.72 -15.15
N SER A 377 -12.89 -28.55 -15.72
CA SER A 377 -12.58 -28.24 -17.12
C SER A 377 -11.05 -28.25 -17.35
N PRO A 378 -10.56 -28.37 -18.60
CA PRO A 378 -9.12 -28.36 -18.86
C PRO A 378 -8.53 -26.99 -18.48
N LEU A 379 -7.72 -26.97 -17.42
CA LEU A 379 -7.05 -25.78 -16.89
C LEU A 379 -5.61 -25.70 -17.40
N GLU A 380 -5.18 -24.48 -17.74
CA GLU A 380 -3.85 -24.12 -18.22
C GLU A 380 -3.23 -22.99 -17.37
N GLU A 381 -1.92 -22.83 -17.46
CA GLU A 381 -1.14 -21.82 -16.73
C GLU A 381 -0.52 -20.81 -17.71
N ASP A 382 -0.46 -19.54 -17.32
CA ASP A 382 0.00 -18.44 -18.19
C ASP A 382 1.50 -18.05 -17.98
N ALA A 383 2.42 -19.00 -17.68
CA ALA A 383 3.82 -18.71 -17.28
C ALA A 383 4.88 -18.71 -18.42
N GLY A 384 5.92 -17.86 -18.32
CA GLY A 384 7.13 -17.83 -19.18
C GLY A 384 8.47 -18.07 -18.43
N PRO A 385 9.64 -18.08 -19.13
CA PRO A 385 10.98 -18.33 -18.54
C PRO A 385 11.58 -17.13 -17.77
N ILE A 386 12.29 -17.42 -16.65
CA ILE A 386 12.58 -16.53 -15.50
C ILE A 386 13.81 -15.61 -15.66
N LYS A 387 13.68 -14.27 -15.45
CA LYS A 387 14.75 -13.31 -15.01
C LYS A 387 14.16 -11.96 -14.45
N GLY A 388 14.62 -11.49 -13.27
CA GLY A 388 14.80 -10.09 -12.80
C GLY A 388 13.67 -9.02 -12.72
N GLU A 389 13.65 -8.22 -11.63
CA GLU A 389 12.58 -7.27 -11.15
C GLU A 389 12.92 -5.75 -11.22
N THR A 390 11.91 -4.83 -11.25
CA THR A 390 11.97 -3.36 -10.93
C THR A 390 10.57 -2.73 -10.55
N VAL A 391 10.53 -1.44 -10.14
CA VAL A 391 9.59 -0.74 -9.18
C VAL A 391 8.84 0.54 -9.76
N PRO A 392 8.05 1.40 -9.03
CA PRO A 392 6.76 2.03 -9.45
C PRO A 392 6.73 3.60 -9.60
N TRP A 393 5.58 4.23 -9.97
CA TRP A 393 4.98 5.49 -9.38
C TRP A 393 3.84 6.11 -10.25
N GLU A 394 2.55 6.13 -9.83
CA GLU A 394 1.48 6.97 -10.43
C GLU A 394 0.32 7.22 -9.45
N ALA A 395 -0.36 8.37 -9.51
CA ALA A 395 -1.60 8.68 -8.76
C ALA A 395 -2.85 8.43 -9.63
N ASP A 396 -3.98 8.08 -9.00
CA ASP A 396 -5.24 7.71 -9.66
C ASP A 396 -5.17 6.42 -10.50
N PHE A 397 -4.23 5.53 -10.19
CA PHE A 397 -4.13 4.21 -10.82
C PHE A 397 -4.74 3.14 -9.96
N LEU A 398 -5.30 2.14 -10.62
CA LEU A 398 -5.63 0.86 -10.02
C LEU A 398 -5.03 -0.23 -10.91
N LEU A 399 -4.19 -1.08 -10.33
CA LEU A 399 -3.58 -2.22 -10.97
C LEU A 399 -4.12 -3.51 -10.33
N GLY A 400 -5.07 -4.14 -10.99
CA GLY A 400 -5.61 -5.45 -10.65
C GLY A 400 -4.78 -6.56 -11.29
N MET A 401 -3.92 -7.20 -10.49
CA MET A 401 -3.13 -8.36 -10.91
C MET A 401 -3.88 -9.66 -10.63
N ALA A 402 -3.86 -10.60 -11.59
CA ALA A 402 -4.53 -11.89 -11.45
C ALA A 402 -3.98 -12.80 -10.33
N THR A 403 -2.74 -12.56 -9.92
CA THR A 403 -2.08 -13.30 -8.86
C THR A 403 -1.08 -12.42 -8.11
N VAL A 404 -0.84 -12.72 -6.83
CA VAL A 404 0.27 -12.16 -6.03
C VAL A 404 1.64 -12.48 -6.66
N PRO A 405 2.69 -11.69 -6.35
CA PRO A 405 4.02 -11.89 -6.89
C PRO A 405 4.54 -13.31 -6.63
N GLN A 406 5.33 -13.81 -7.56
CA GLN A 406 5.92 -15.15 -7.57
C GLN A 406 4.93 -16.31 -7.81
N CYS A 407 3.62 -16.06 -7.91
CA CYS A 407 2.60 -17.11 -8.07
C CYS A 407 2.06 -17.22 -9.51
N LYS A 408 1.44 -18.37 -9.81
CA LYS A 408 0.81 -18.67 -11.10
C LYS A 408 -0.65 -18.24 -11.16
N SER A 409 -1.10 -17.83 -12.34
CA SER A 409 -2.52 -17.61 -12.65
C SER A 409 -3.04 -18.71 -13.57
N PHE A 410 -4.30 -19.09 -13.38
CA PHE A 410 -4.92 -20.21 -14.10
C PHE A 410 -6.01 -19.75 -15.06
N ARG A 411 -6.19 -20.54 -16.12
CA ARG A 411 -7.13 -20.27 -17.19
C ARG A 411 -7.84 -21.54 -17.65
N SER A 412 -9.14 -21.45 -17.85
CA SER A 412 -9.91 -22.53 -18.47
C SER A 412 -9.88 -22.36 -19.98
N THR A 413 -9.62 -23.45 -20.70
CA THR A 413 -9.62 -23.42 -22.18
C THR A 413 -11.00 -23.21 -22.79
N THR A 414 -12.06 -23.40 -22.01
CA THR A 414 -13.45 -23.31 -22.46
C THR A 414 -14.18 -22.08 -21.95
N THR A 415 -13.81 -21.58 -20.77
CA THR A 415 -14.56 -20.50 -20.09
C THR A 415 -13.73 -19.26 -19.82
N GLY A 416 -12.45 -19.24 -20.20
CA GLY A 416 -11.54 -18.12 -19.94
C GLY A 416 -10.85 -18.18 -18.58
N SER A 417 -10.14 -17.10 -18.24
CA SER A 417 -9.36 -16.95 -17.02
C SER A 417 -10.23 -16.77 -15.80
N ILE A 418 -9.92 -17.53 -14.75
CA ILE A 418 -10.66 -17.48 -13.47
C ILE A 418 -10.74 -16.05 -12.93
N TYR A 419 -9.62 -15.31 -12.98
CA TYR A 419 -9.57 -13.94 -12.51
C TYR A 419 -10.46 -12.99 -13.33
N ILE A 420 -10.33 -13.00 -14.66
CA ILE A 420 -11.08 -12.06 -15.52
C ILE A 420 -12.57 -12.35 -15.51
N GLN A 421 -12.96 -13.64 -15.53
CA GLN A 421 -14.36 -14.03 -15.41
C GLN A 421 -14.96 -13.59 -14.07
N GLU A 422 -14.20 -13.72 -12.97
CA GLU A 422 -14.68 -13.29 -11.65
C GLU A 422 -14.73 -11.75 -11.53
N VAL A 423 -13.74 -11.03 -12.05
CA VAL A 423 -13.78 -9.55 -12.17
C VAL A 423 -15.04 -9.12 -12.91
N CYS A 424 -15.31 -9.74 -14.07
CA CYS A 424 -16.50 -9.43 -14.85
C CYS A 424 -17.79 -9.74 -14.07
N THR A 425 -17.83 -10.87 -13.36
CA THR A 425 -18.99 -11.30 -12.58
C THR A 425 -19.30 -10.33 -11.43
N GLN A 426 -18.28 -9.93 -10.66
CA GLN A 426 -18.47 -9.04 -9.51
C GLN A 426 -18.78 -7.60 -9.94
N LEU A 427 -18.19 -7.11 -11.04
CA LEU A 427 -18.55 -5.82 -11.61
C LEU A 427 -19.99 -5.81 -12.14
N LYS A 428 -20.46 -6.88 -12.80
CA LYS A 428 -21.88 -7.00 -13.21
C LYS A 428 -22.81 -6.93 -12.00
N LYS A 429 -22.54 -7.72 -10.97
CA LYS A 429 -23.32 -7.73 -9.72
C LYS A 429 -23.36 -6.34 -9.06
N SER A 430 -22.23 -5.65 -8.98
CA SER A 430 -22.16 -4.29 -8.42
C SER A 430 -22.91 -3.27 -9.28
N ALA A 431 -22.80 -3.37 -10.60
CA ALA A 431 -23.50 -2.47 -11.51
C ALA A 431 -25.03 -2.64 -11.47
N GLU A 432 -25.51 -3.86 -11.21
CA GLU A 432 -26.95 -4.21 -11.11
C GLU A 432 -27.53 -3.96 -9.71
N SER A 433 -26.68 -4.02 -8.68
CA SER A 433 -27.07 -3.79 -7.29
C SER A 433 -27.49 -2.34 -7.07
N SER A 434 -28.45 -2.11 -6.17
CA SER A 434 -28.76 -0.79 -5.65
C SER A 434 -27.69 -0.26 -4.70
N ALA A 435 -26.79 -1.12 -4.21
CA ALA A 435 -25.65 -0.71 -3.41
C ALA A 435 -24.60 0.01 -4.28
N ASN A 436 -24.06 1.14 -3.79
CA ASN A 436 -22.99 1.87 -4.46
C ASN A 436 -21.62 1.31 -4.10
N ASP A 437 -21.42 0.02 -4.38
CA ASP A 437 -20.15 -0.65 -4.11
C ASP A 437 -19.03 -0.01 -4.93
N ASP A 438 -18.04 0.55 -4.24
CA ASP A 438 -16.85 1.09 -4.88
C ASP A 438 -15.96 -0.05 -5.44
N ILE A 439 -15.06 0.31 -6.36
CA ILE A 439 -14.21 -0.65 -7.07
C ILE A 439 -13.35 -1.50 -6.13
N LEU A 440 -12.90 -1.00 -4.98
CA LEU A 440 -12.09 -1.77 -4.04
C LEU A 440 -12.95 -2.80 -3.31
N THR A 441 -14.19 -2.45 -2.97
CA THR A 441 -15.19 -3.40 -2.46
C THR A 441 -15.44 -4.51 -3.47
N VAL A 442 -15.60 -4.17 -4.76
CA VAL A 442 -15.76 -5.17 -5.84
C VAL A 442 -14.55 -6.10 -5.93
N LEU A 443 -13.34 -5.56 -5.95
CA LEU A 443 -12.10 -6.36 -6.04
C LEU A 443 -11.84 -7.21 -4.80
N THR A 444 -12.32 -6.78 -3.63
CA THR A 444 -12.29 -7.61 -2.41
C THR A 444 -13.17 -8.84 -2.56
N ARG A 445 -14.34 -8.73 -3.20
CA ARG A 445 -15.19 -9.88 -3.53
C ARG A 445 -14.52 -10.79 -4.55
N VAL A 446 -13.84 -10.23 -5.56
CA VAL A 446 -13.05 -11.00 -6.52
C VAL A 446 -11.98 -11.83 -5.79
N ASN A 447 -11.20 -11.22 -4.90
CA ASN A 447 -10.19 -11.93 -4.11
C ASN A 447 -10.80 -13.10 -3.33
N ARG A 448 -11.93 -12.86 -2.66
CA ARG A 448 -12.64 -13.89 -1.89
C ARG A 448 -13.11 -15.05 -2.77
N GLU A 449 -13.71 -14.78 -3.92
CA GLU A 449 -14.25 -15.87 -4.76
C GLU A 449 -13.14 -16.65 -5.49
N VAL A 450 -12.10 -15.97 -5.99
CA VAL A 450 -10.95 -16.66 -6.63
C VAL A 450 -10.19 -17.53 -5.62
N SER A 451 -9.98 -17.05 -4.39
CA SER A 451 -9.22 -17.80 -3.37
C SER A 451 -9.94 -19.05 -2.82
N LYS A 452 -11.27 -19.12 -2.95
CA LYS A 452 -12.04 -20.33 -2.58
C LYS A 452 -11.71 -21.50 -3.49
N GLY A 453 -11.45 -21.26 -4.77
CA GLY A 453 -11.18 -22.33 -5.73
C GLY A 453 -9.90 -23.11 -5.45
N LYS A 454 -9.80 -24.31 -6.03
CA LYS A 454 -8.60 -25.14 -6.03
C LYS A 454 -8.33 -25.53 -7.49
N TYR A 455 -7.23 -25.05 -8.04
CA TYR A 455 -6.89 -25.12 -9.45
C TYR A 455 -5.57 -25.89 -9.59
N LEU A 456 -5.60 -27.07 -10.19
CA LEU A 456 -4.43 -27.97 -10.26
C LEU A 456 -3.75 -28.18 -8.89
N ASN A 457 -4.57 -28.50 -7.87
CA ASN A 457 -4.14 -28.64 -6.47
C ASN A 457 -3.54 -27.38 -5.81
N SER A 458 -3.64 -26.22 -6.45
CA SER A 458 -3.09 -24.96 -5.98
C SER A 458 -4.19 -23.92 -5.74
N LYS A 459 -3.86 -22.90 -4.95
CA LYS A 459 -4.70 -21.71 -4.77
C LYS A 459 -4.29 -20.64 -5.77
N GLN A 460 -5.18 -19.67 -6.00
CA GLN A 460 -4.88 -18.44 -6.70
C GLN A 460 -5.40 -17.27 -5.86
N MET A 461 -4.59 -16.23 -5.68
CA MET A 461 -4.96 -15.04 -4.94
C MET A 461 -4.64 -13.80 -5.79
N PRO A 462 -5.65 -13.09 -6.31
CA PRO A 462 -5.42 -11.82 -7.00
C PRO A 462 -4.87 -10.75 -6.06
N GLN A 463 -4.22 -9.73 -6.63
CA GLN A 463 -3.63 -8.64 -5.88
C GLN A 463 -3.97 -7.29 -6.52
N PRO A 464 -4.95 -6.54 -6.00
CA PRO A 464 -5.14 -5.16 -6.37
C PRO A 464 -4.07 -4.27 -5.68
N LYS A 465 -3.36 -3.46 -6.46
CA LYS A 465 -2.53 -2.33 -6.00
C LYS A 465 -3.20 -1.04 -6.49
N TYR A 466 -3.33 -0.01 -5.67
CA TYR A 466 -4.04 1.21 -6.08
C TYR A 466 -3.46 2.48 -5.45
N THR A 467 -3.69 3.59 -6.15
CA THR A 467 -3.39 4.97 -5.76
C THR A 467 -4.56 5.90 -6.10
N LEU A 468 -5.76 5.33 -6.24
CA LEU A 468 -7.02 6.07 -6.38
C LEU A 468 -7.19 7.04 -5.20
N THR A 469 -7.59 8.27 -5.51
CA THR A 469 -7.76 9.36 -4.52
C THR A 469 -9.23 9.57 -4.13
N LYS A 470 -10.16 8.92 -4.83
CA LYS A 470 -11.61 8.97 -4.59
C LYS A 470 -12.24 7.60 -4.78
N LYS A 471 -13.46 7.42 -4.25
CA LYS A 471 -14.27 6.23 -4.50
C LYS A 471 -14.70 6.19 -5.96
N LEU A 472 -14.54 5.04 -6.60
CA LEU A 472 -14.99 4.79 -7.97
C LEU A 472 -16.13 3.80 -7.97
N VAL A 473 -17.31 4.22 -8.43
CA VAL A 473 -18.49 3.36 -8.58
C VAL A 473 -18.83 3.24 -10.06
N LEU A 474 -18.90 2.02 -10.58
CA LEU A 474 -19.22 1.73 -11.98
C LEU A 474 -20.64 1.18 -12.10
N LYS A 475 -21.56 1.96 -12.67
CA LYS A 475 -22.96 1.56 -12.96
C LYS A 475 -23.21 1.42 -14.45
N TYR A 476 -24.20 0.64 -14.88
CA TYR A 476 -24.62 0.65 -16.28
C TYR A 476 -25.20 2.00 -16.71
N VAL A 477 -25.21 2.28 -18.02
CA VAL A 477 -25.54 3.60 -18.58
C VAL A 477 -26.52 3.58 -19.74
#